data_AF-E0TES4-F1
#
_entry.id   AF-E0TES4-F1
#
_cell.length_a   1.000
_cell.length_b   1.000
_cell.length_c   1.000
_cell.angle_alpha   90.00
_cell.angle_beta   90.00
_cell.angle_gamma   90.00
#
_symmetry.space_group_name_H-M   'P 1'
#
loop_
_entity.id
_entity.type
_entity.pdbx_description
1 polymer ?
#
loop_
_entity_poly.entity_id
_entity_poly.type
_entity_poly.pdbx_seq_one_letter_code
_entity_poly.pdbx_strand_id
1 'polypeptide(L)'
;MGHSSVLHHFNTVDALHEALIVHIAEKLTDEVASLVNQSFPRPHQDSVTKKLFSLYAEGQYSKLFAWAILSNRTIPTATLRNQLARTIELISSQIVAFDYDEKEATILARRGIHLLLATAIGNGLLNPIENQLFEDDPAFDIGRWLHEMLIDQYFSSRMKS
;
A
#
# COMPACT_ATOMS: atom_id res chain seq x y z
N MET A 1 -13.44 -30.79 2.65
CA MET A 1 -14.23 -30.00 1.67
C MET A 1 -13.77 -30.41 0.28
N GLY A 2 -14.66 -30.93 -0.57
CA GLY A 2 -14.28 -31.48 -1.88
C GLY A 2 -14.19 -30.42 -2.98
N HIS A 3 -13.33 -30.61 -3.98
CA HIS A 3 -13.14 -29.73 -5.14
C HIS A 3 -14.45 -29.27 -5.81
N SER A 4 -15.50 -30.10 -5.77
CA SER A 4 -16.84 -29.77 -6.27
C SER A 4 -17.49 -28.59 -5.52
N SER A 5 -17.28 -28.44 -4.21
CA SER A 5 -17.89 -27.36 -3.42
C SER A 5 -17.23 -26.00 -3.66
N VAL A 6 -15.93 -25.99 -3.98
CA VAL A 6 -15.17 -24.77 -4.28
C VAL A 6 -15.56 -24.24 -5.67
N LEU A 7 -15.65 -25.13 -6.66
CA LEU A 7 -16.13 -24.77 -8.00
C LEU A 7 -17.58 -24.30 -8.01
N HIS A 8 -18.44 -24.83 -7.12
CA HIS A 8 -19.84 -24.41 -7.04
C HIS A 8 -20.04 -23.05 -6.35
N HIS A 9 -19.09 -22.60 -5.53
CA HIS A 9 -19.14 -21.31 -4.83
C HIS A 9 -18.53 -20.18 -5.66
N PHE A 10 -17.47 -20.47 -6.43
CA PHE A 10 -16.76 -19.48 -7.24
C PHE A 10 -17.10 -19.56 -8.73
N ASN A 11 -17.81 -20.59 -9.21
CA ASN A 11 -18.16 -20.84 -10.62
C ASN A 11 -16.96 -21.07 -11.57
N THR A 12 -15.81 -20.41 -11.37
CA THR A 12 -14.57 -20.56 -12.14
C THR A 12 -13.32 -20.43 -11.27
N VAL A 13 -12.19 -20.90 -11.78
CA VAL A 13 -10.88 -20.72 -11.14
C VAL A 13 -10.48 -19.24 -11.10
N ASP A 14 -10.90 -18.44 -12.08
CA ASP A 14 -10.63 -16.99 -12.11
C ASP A 14 -11.35 -16.25 -10.99
N ALA A 15 -12.63 -16.55 -10.76
CA ALA A 15 -13.40 -15.97 -9.67
C ALA A 15 -12.88 -16.37 -8.28
N LEU A 16 -12.30 -17.57 -8.14
CA LEU A 16 -11.60 -17.98 -6.93
C LEU A 16 -10.36 -17.12 -6.69
N HIS A 17 -9.58 -16.85 -7.73
CA HIS A 17 -8.38 -15.99 -7.63
C HIS A 17 -8.75 -14.53 -7.34
N GLU A 18 -9.79 -13.99 -7.99
CA GLU A 18 -10.29 -12.64 -7.72
C GLU A 18 -10.73 -12.50 -6.25
N ALA A 19 -11.53 -13.44 -5.75
CA ALA A 19 -11.97 -13.44 -4.36
C ALA A 19 -10.79 -13.55 -3.37
N LEU A 20 -9.77 -14.35 -3.71
CA LEU A 20 -8.56 -14.47 -2.90
C LEU A 20 -7.77 -13.15 -2.83
N ILE A 21 -7.64 -12.44 -3.97
CA ILE A 21 -6.97 -11.13 -4.02
C ILE A 21 -7.73 -10.10 -3.19
N VAL A 22 -9.07 -10.06 -3.30
CA VAL A 22 -9.91 -9.18 -2.47
C VAL A 22 -9.73 -9.47 -0.99
N HIS A 23 -9.87 -10.74 -0.60
CA HIS A 23 -9.77 -11.15 0.80
C HIS A 23 -8.42 -10.78 1.42
N ILE A 24 -7.34 -10.92 0.64
CA ILE A 24 -6.00 -10.55 1.08
C ILE A 24 -5.83 -9.03 1.21
N ALA A 25 -6.43 -8.25 0.31
CA ALA A 25 -6.40 -6.79 0.40
C ALA A 25 -7.18 -6.26 1.63
N GLU A 26 -8.33 -6.86 1.92
CA GLU A 26 -9.12 -6.57 3.13
C GLU A 26 -8.31 -6.88 4.38
N LYS A 27 -7.72 -8.09 4.43
CA LYS A 27 -6.91 -8.50 5.58
C LYS A 27 -5.68 -7.61 5.78
N LEU A 28 -5.01 -7.22 4.69
CA LEU A 28 -3.89 -6.29 4.73
C LEU A 28 -4.32 -4.93 5.29
N THR A 29 -5.48 -4.43 4.87
CA THR A 29 -6.03 -3.16 5.36
C THR A 29 -6.37 -3.23 6.85
N ASP A 30 -6.98 -4.33 7.30
CA ASP A 30 -7.29 -4.56 8.71
C ASP A 30 -6.02 -4.71 9.56
N GLU A 31 -4.98 -5.38 9.03
CA GLU A 31 -3.67 -5.50 9.68
C GLU A 31 -2.99 -4.13 9.80
N VAL A 32 -3.03 -3.30 8.75
CA VAL A 32 -2.53 -1.91 8.80
C VAL A 32 -3.33 -1.06 9.80
N ALA A 33 -4.66 -1.15 9.78
CA ALA A 33 -5.52 -0.43 10.71
C ALA A 33 -5.22 -0.81 12.17
N SER A 34 -5.06 -2.10 12.43
CA SER A 34 -4.69 -2.63 13.75
C SER A 34 -3.33 -2.10 14.19
N LEU A 35 -2.33 -2.09 13.29
CA LEU A 35 -1.00 -1.56 13.54
C LEU A 35 -1.02 -0.07 13.90
N VAL A 36 -1.74 0.72 13.11
CA VAL A 36 -1.89 2.17 13.31
C VAL A 36 -2.55 2.44 14.66
N ASN A 37 -3.64 1.74 14.98
CA ASN A 37 -4.37 1.92 16.24
C ASN A 37 -3.57 1.48 17.48
N GLN A 38 -2.74 0.44 17.38
CA GLN A 38 -1.92 -0.05 18.50
C GLN A 38 -0.72 0.85 18.83
N SER A 39 -0.39 1.83 17.98
CA SER A 39 0.81 2.64 18.12
C SER A 39 0.63 3.88 19.02
N PHE A 40 -0.54 4.08 19.63
CA PHE A 40 -0.79 5.12 20.62
C PHE A 40 -0.39 4.69 22.04
N PRO A 41 0.16 5.60 22.89
CA PRO A 41 0.18 7.06 22.73
C PRO A 41 1.53 7.64 22.27
N ARG A 42 2.53 6.81 21.98
CA ARG A 42 3.81 7.27 21.42
C ARG A 42 4.30 6.27 20.37
N PRO A 43 4.01 6.52 19.08
CA PRO A 43 4.65 5.76 18.03
C PRO A 43 6.12 6.15 18.06
N HIS A 44 7.02 5.20 18.34
CA HIS A 44 8.32 5.29 17.70
C HIS A 44 8.01 5.16 16.20
N GLN A 45 8.02 6.26 15.44
CA GLN A 45 7.73 6.30 14.00
C GLN A 45 8.43 5.15 13.26
N ASP A 46 9.70 4.89 13.62
CA ASP A 46 10.50 3.78 13.12
C ASP A 46 9.84 2.40 13.28
N SER A 47 9.09 2.18 14.36
CA SER A 47 8.42 0.90 14.64
C SER A 47 7.19 0.68 13.77
N VAL A 48 6.46 1.74 13.43
CA VAL A 48 5.26 1.65 12.58
C VAL A 48 5.69 1.43 11.13
N THR A 49 6.64 2.22 10.64
CA THR A 49 7.16 2.08 9.27
C THR A 49 7.83 0.73 9.05
N LYS A 50 8.64 0.23 10.00
CA LYS A 50 9.25 -1.10 9.90
C LYS A 50 8.21 -2.22 9.90
N LYS A 51 7.17 -2.11 10.73
CA LYS A 51 6.11 -3.13 10.76
C LYS A 51 5.24 -3.07 9.51
N LEU A 52 4.91 -1.89 8.98
CA LEU A 52 4.27 -1.76 7.67
C LEU A 52 5.14 -2.38 6.58
N PHE A 53 6.43 -2.04 6.53
CA PHE A 53 7.35 -2.64 5.57
C PHE A 53 7.40 -4.17 5.70
N SER A 54 7.46 -4.71 6.91
CA SER A 54 7.45 -6.17 7.14
C SER A 54 6.13 -6.79 6.67
N LEU A 55 4.99 -6.13 6.92
CA LEU A 55 3.66 -6.56 6.47
C LEU A 55 3.59 -6.73 4.94
N TYR A 56 4.13 -5.75 4.22
CA TYR A 56 4.12 -5.72 2.76
C TYR A 56 5.25 -6.57 2.14
N ALA A 57 6.47 -6.53 2.68
CA ALA A 57 7.65 -7.18 2.12
C ALA A 57 7.81 -8.65 2.54
N GLU A 58 7.49 -8.99 3.79
CA GLU A 58 7.59 -10.37 4.31
C GLU A 58 6.26 -11.14 4.14
N GLY A 59 5.15 -10.42 3.99
CA GLY A 59 3.84 -11.00 3.75
C GLY A 59 3.77 -11.75 2.43
N GLN A 60 3.06 -12.89 2.42
CA GLN A 60 2.76 -13.64 1.18
C GLN A 60 1.87 -12.83 0.21
N TYR A 61 1.32 -11.71 0.67
CA TYR A 61 0.35 -10.88 -0.04
C TYR A 61 0.96 -10.16 -1.25
N SER A 62 2.16 -9.58 -1.13
CA SER A 62 2.86 -8.91 -2.24
C SER A 62 3.24 -9.89 -3.35
N LYS A 63 3.60 -11.13 -3.01
CA LYS A 63 3.84 -12.21 -3.99
C LYS A 63 2.59 -12.59 -4.76
N LEU A 64 1.42 -12.60 -4.11
CA LEU A 64 0.16 -12.89 -4.79
C LEU A 64 -0.23 -11.76 -5.73
N PHE A 65 -0.06 -10.50 -5.33
CA PHE A 65 -0.27 -9.35 -6.21
C PHE A 65 0.69 -9.40 -7.42
N ALA A 66 1.99 -9.62 -7.18
CA ALA A 66 2.96 -9.77 -8.25
C ALA A 66 2.61 -10.92 -9.20
N TRP A 67 2.18 -12.08 -8.67
CA TRP A 67 1.74 -13.22 -9.46
C TRP A 67 0.49 -12.90 -10.30
N ALA A 68 -0.50 -12.20 -9.74
CA ALA A 68 -1.72 -11.82 -10.44
C ALA A 68 -1.41 -10.90 -11.63
N ILE A 69 -0.53 -9.91 -11.41
CA ILE A 69 -0.05 -8.98 -12.44
C ILE A 69 0.70 -9.76 -13.55
N LEU A 70 1.69 -10.57 -13.17
CA LEU A 70 2.50 -11.35 -14.12
C LEU A 70 1.68 -12.37 -14.92
N SER A 71 0.61 -12.89 -14.31
CA SER A 71 -0.29 -13.85 -14.94
C SER A 71 -1.39 -13.18 -15.78
N ASN A 72 -1.36 -11.84 -15.94
CA ASN A 72 -2.37 -11.04 -16.63
C ASN A 72 -3.81 -11.36 -16.15
N ARG A 73 -3.96 -11.62 -14.85
CA ARG A 73 -5.25 -11.90 -14.23
C ARG A 73 -5.98 -10.59 -13.99
N THR A 74 -7.31 -10.66 -14.02
CA THR A 74 -8.15 -9.53 -13.62
C THR A 74 -7.86 -9.19 -12.16
N ILE A 75 -7.44 -7.95 -11.93
CA ILE A 75 -7.26 -7.42 -10.58
C ILE A 75 -8.50 -6.57 -10.29
N PRO A 76 -9.21 -6.81 -9.16
CA PRO A 76 -10.41 -6.05 -8.81
C PRO A 76 -10.03 -4.65 -8.28
N THR A 77 -9.54 -3.80 -9.18
CA THR A 77 -8.93 -2.51 -8.85
C THR A 77 -9.87 -1.55 -8.12
N ALA A 78 -11.17 -1.59 -8.39
CA ALA A 78 -12.16 -0.80 -7.64
C ALA A 78 -12.20 -1.16 -6.15
N THR A 79 -12.22 -2.46 -5.81
CA THR A 79 -12.21 -2.91 -4.42
C THR A 79 -10.87 -2.57 -3.75
N LEU A 80 -9.76 -2.81 -4.43
CA LEU A 80 -8.44 -2.46 -3.92
C LEU A 80 -8.29 -0.96 -3.67
N ARG A 81 -8.83 -0.14 -4.56
CA ARG A 81 -8.82 1.33 -4.42
C ARG A 81 -9.54 1.78 -3.16
N ASN A 82 -10.72 1.22 -2.86
CA ASN A 82 -11.45 1.56 -1.64
C ASN A 82 -10.65 1.19 -0.38
N GLN A 83 -9.98 0.04 -0.40
CA GLN A 83 -9.13 -0.40 0.70
C GLN A 83 -7.88 0.47 0.87
N LEU A 84 -7.24 0.86 -0.24
CA LEU A 84 -6.11 1.80 -0.24
C LEU A 84 -6.53 3.18 0.26
N ALA A 85 -7.70 3.70 -0.16
CA ALA A 85 -8.22 4.97 0.30
C ALA A 85 -8.42 4.97 1.83
N ARG A 86 -9.03 3.91 2.37
CA ARG A 86 -9.18 3.72 3.82
C ARG A 86 -7.82 3.68 4.53
N THR A 87 -6.83 3.01 3.94
CA THR A 87 -5.47 2.95 4.49
C THR A 87 -4.81 4.33 4.49
N ILE A 88 -4.96 5.10 3.41
CA ILE A 88 -4.47 6.48 3.28
C ILE A 88 -5.09 7.36 4.36
N GLU A 89 -6.41 7.31 4.54
CA GLU A 89 -7.13 8.08 5.58
C GLU A 89 -6.64 7.74 6.99
N LEU A 90 -6.45 6.45 7.28
CA LEU A 90 -5.94 6.02 8.58
C LEU A 90 -4.54 6.57 8.83
N ILE A 91 -3.63 6.46 7.86
CA ILE A 91 -2.26 6.97 8.00
C ILE A 91 -2.24 8.51 8.03
N SER A 92 -3.04 9.18 7.20
CA SER A 92 -3.08 10.65 7.16
C SER A 92 -3.55 11.22 8.49
N SER A 93 -4.57 10.62 9.11
CA SER A 93 -5.04 11.02 10.45
C SER A 93 -3.93 10.95 11.52
N GLN A 94 -2.99 10.01 11.38
CA GLN A 94 -1.83 9.93 12.26
C GLN A 94 -0.83 11.04 11.99
N ILE A 95 -0.58 11.35 10.72
CA ILE A 95 0.38 12.39 10.33
C ILE A 95 -0.13 13.77 10.77
N VAL A 96 -1.43 14.04 10.66
CA VAL A 96 -2.07 15.28 11.17
C VAL A 96 -1.83 15.45 12.68
N ALA A 97 -1.80 14.36 13.44
CA ALA A 97 -1.52 14.41 14.89
C ALA A 97 -0.08 14.88 15.21
N PHE A 98 0.80 15.02 14.21
CA PHE A 98 2.14 15.59 14.32
C PHE A 98 2.23 17.03 13.79
N ASP A 99 1.15 17.81 13.85
CA ASP A 99 1.07 19.21 13.42
C ASP A 99 1.29 19.43 11.90
N TYR A 100 1.01 18.42 11.08
CA TYR A 100 0.95 18.59 9.62
C TYR A 100 -0.41 19.10 9.17
N ASP A 101 -0.43 19.90 8.10
CA ASP A 101 -1.66 20.25 7.39
C ASP A 101 -2.34 18.98 6.83
N GLU A 102 -3.67 18.94 6.84
CA GLU A 102 -4.46 17.77 6.43
C GLU A 102 -4.18 17.34 4.98
N LYS A 103 -3.97 18.32 4.09
CA LYS A 103 -3.64 18.06 2.69
C LYS A 103 -2.22 17.50 2.57
N GLU A 104 -1.26 18.07 3.29
CA GLU A 104 0.12 17.56 3.32
C GLU A 104 0.19 16.14 3.91
N ALA A 105 -0.52 15.89 5.00
CA ALA A 105 -0.62 14.59 5.64
C ALA A 105 -1.19 13.52 4.70
N THR A 106 -2.24 13.86 3.95
CA THR A 106 -2.84 12.96 2.95
C THR A 106 -1.88 12.66 1.81
N ILE A 107 -1.14 13.67 1.32
CA ILE A 107 -0.11 13.48 0.31
C ILE A 107 0.99 12.56 0.83
N LEU A 108 1.51 12.81 2.04
CA LEU A 108 2.56 11.98 2.65
C LEU A 108 2.11 10.53 2.87
N ALA A 109 0.90 10.32 3.37
CA ALA A 109 0.32 8.99 3.56
C ALA A 109 0.23 8.22 2.23
N ARG A 110 -0.28 8.87 1.18
CA ARG A 110 -0.39 8.31 -0.17
C ARG A 110 0.98 7.91 -0.72
N ARG A 111 1.96 8.82 -0.64
CA ARG A 111 3.33 8.58 -1.11
C ARG A 111 4.01 7.44 -0.35
N GLY A 112 3.81 7.36 0.96
CA GLY A 112 4.32 6.28 1.80
C GLY A 112 3.74 4.91 1.43
N ILE A 113 2.43 4.83 1.22
CA ILE A 113 1.77 3.59 0.78
C ILE A 113 2.26 3.18 -0.61
N HIS A 114 2.40 4.14 -1.52
CA HIS A 114 2.90 3.85 -2.85
C HIS A 114 4.34 3.33 -2.80
N LEU A 115 5.23 3.97 -2.04
CA LEU A 115 6.60 3.47 -1.83
C LEU A 115 6.62 2.05 -1.25
N LEU A 116 5.76 1.76 -0.27
CA LEU A 116 5.61 0.43 0.31
C LEU A 116 5.18 -0.60 -0.74
N LEU A 117 4.19 -0.28 -1.57
CA LEU A 117 3.74 -1.17 -2.64
C LEU A 117 4.82 -1.37 -3.71
N ALA A 118 5.50 -0.30 -4.13
CA ALA A 118 6.55 -0.36 -5.13
C ALA A 118 7.78 -1.14 -4.63
N THR A 119 8.12 -1.06 -3.34
CA THR A 119 9.20 -1.85 -2.74
C THR A 119 8.81 -3.32 -2.56
N ALA A 120 7.56 -3.60 -2.20
CA ALA A 120 7.10 -4.96 -1.94
C ALA A 120 6.79 -5.76 -3.22
N ILE A 121 6.16 -5.13 -4.20
CA ILE A 121 5.74 -5.75 -5.47
C ILE A 121 6.81 -5.54 -6.56
N GLY A 122 7.59 -4.48 -6.44
CA GLY A 122 8.51 -4.01 -7.48
C GLY A 122 7.84 -2.97 -8.38
N ASN A 123 8.48 -1.81 -8.54
CA ASN A 123 7.92 -0.67 -9.28
C ASN A 123 7.47 -1.04 -10.71
N GLY A 124 8.27 -1.84 -11.43
CA GLY A 124 7.95 -2.27 -12.80
C GLY A 124 6.70 -3.15 -12.92
N LEU A 125 6.27 -3.80 -11.83
CA LEU A 125 5.04 -4.58 -11.78
C LEU A 125 3.84 -3.72 -11.34
N LEU A 126 4.06 -2.62 -10.61
CA LEU A 126 2.98 -1.75 -10.16
C LEU A 126 2.46 -0.84 -11.29
N ASN A 127 3.35 -0.36 -12.17
CA ASN A 127 3.02 0.57 -13.27
C ASN A 127 1.74 0.24 -14.06
N PRO A 128 1.44 -1.02 -14.46
CA PRO A 128 0.26 -1.32 -15.28
C PRO A 128 -1.09 -1.05 -14.58
N ILE A 129 -1.11 -1.05 -13.24
CA ILE A 129 -2.33 -0.88 -12.44
C ILE A 129 -2.32 0.39 -11.59
N GLU A 130 -1.19 1.08 -11.53
CA GLU A 130 -0.95 2.29 -10.73
C GLU A 130 -2.03 3.36 -10.94
N ASN A 131 -2.31 3.73 -12.20
CA ASN A 131 -3.33 4.73 -12.53
C ASN A 131 -4.75 4.31 -12.10
N GLN A 132 -5.02 3.00 -12.02
CA GLN A 132 -6.33 2.50 -11.58
C GLN A 132 -6.46 2.48 -10.06
N LEU A 133 -5.33 2.41 -9.33
CA LEU A 133 -5.27 2.40 -7.88
C LEU A 133 -5.13 3.82 -7.29
N PHE A 134 -4.49 4.74 -8.03
CA PHE A 134 -4.14 6.10 -7.60
C PHE A 134 -4.67 7.18 -8.56
N GLU A 135 -5.86 6.97 -9.12
CA GLU A 135 -6.47 7.78 -10.19
C GLU A 135 -6.45 9.32 -9.92
N ASP A 136 -6.43 9.74 -8.66
CA ASP A 136 -6.38 11.15 -8.22
C ASP A 136 -4.96 11.75 -8.09
N ASP A 137 -3.90 10.99 -8.36
CA ASP A 137 -2.50 11.45 -8.31
C ASP A 137 -1.72 11.09 -9.59
N PRO A 138 -2.12 11.63 -10.76
CA PRO A 138 -1.64 11.18 -12.08
C PRO A 138 -0.19 11.57 -12.43
N ALA A 139 0.64 11.94 -11.45
CA ALA A 139 2.02 12.39 -11.69
C ALA A 139 3.04 11.93 -10.63
N PHE A 140 2.67 11.06 -9.69
CA PHE A 140 3.60 10.64 -8.65
C PHE A 140 4.59 9.59 -9.15
N ASP A 141 5.72 10.08 -9.63
CA ASP A 141 6.90 9.30 -9.96
C ASP A 141 7.73 9.06 -8.68
N ILE A 142 7.68 7.83 -8.15
CA ILE A 142 8.47 7.42 -6.97
C ILE A 142 9.96 7.70 -7.17
N GLY A 143 10.50 7.47 -8.37
CA GLY A 143 11.90 7.68 -8.66
C GLY A 143 12.29 9.15 -8.54
N ARG A 144 11.46 10.03 -9.11
CA ARG A 144 11.63 11.48 -9.00
C ARG A 144 11.48 11.97 -7.56
N TRP A 145 10.46 11.50 -6.86
CA TRP A 145 10.21 11.93 -5.48
C TRP A 145 11.31 11.47 -4.51
N LEU A 146 11.79 10.22 -4.64
CA LEU A 146 12.93 9.74 -3.84
C LEU A 146 14.18 10.56 -4.14
N HIS A 147 14.42 10.92 -5.40
CA HIS A 147 15.54 11.76 -5.79
C HIS A 147 15.48 13.15 -5.13
N GLU A 148 14.33 13.81 -5.18
CA GLU A 148 14.08 15.10 -4.52
C GLU A 148 14.26 15.01 -3.00
N MET A 149 13.70 13.98 -2.35
CA MET A 149 13.82 13.77 -0.90
C MET A 149 15.28 13.58 -0.46
N LEU A 150 16.05 12.77 -1.20
CA LEU A 150 17.46 12.51 -0.90
C LEU A 150 18.32 13.77 -1.08
N ILE A 151 18.00 14.57 -2.10
CA ILE A 151 18.63 15.87 -2.34
C ILE A 151 18.34 16.82 -1.16
N ASP A 152 17.09 16.97 -0.75
CA ASP A 152 16.71 17.87 0.34
C ASP A 152 17.33 17.48 1.69
N GLN A 153 17.39 16.19 2.01
CA GLN A 153 18.10 15.71 3.19
C GLN A 153 19.61 16.00 3.13
N TYR A 154 20.24 15.78 1.98
CA TYR A 154 21.66 16.04 1.79
C TYR A 154 22.00 17.51 2.04
N PHE A 155 21.24 18.43 1.44
CA PHE A 155 21.48 19.86 1.61
C PHE A 155 21.12 20.37 3.02
N SER A 156 20.05 19.86 3.62
CA SER A 156 19.67 20.21 5.01
C SER A 156 20.70 19.77 6.05
N SER A 157 21.41 18.66 5.80
CA SER A 157 22.47 18.16 6.68
C SER A 157 23.75 19.00 6.62
N ARG A 158 24.07 19.61 5.47
CA ARG A 158 25.28 20.42 5.26
C ARG A 158 25.14 21.89 5.65
N MET A 159 23.93 22.44 5.69
CA MET A 159 23.73 23.82 6.15
C MET A 159 23.71 23.94 7.68
N LYS A 160 23.63 22.82 8.41
CA LYS A 160 23.66 22.78 9.88
C LYS A 160 25.05 22.47 10.46
N SER A 161 26.08 22.26 9.62
CA SER A 161 27.48 22.08 10.01
C SER A 161 28.31 23.32 9.72
#